data_AF-A0A5B7V966-F1
#
_entry.id   AF-A0A5B7V966-F1
#
_cell.length_a   1.000
_cell.length_b   1.000
_cell.length_c   1.000
_cell.angle_alpha   90.00
_cell.angle_beta   90.00
_cell.angle_gamma   90.00
#
_symmetry.space_group_name_H-M   'P 1'
#
loop_
_entity.id
_entity.type
_entity.pdbx_description
1 polymer ?
#
loop_
_entity_poly.entity_id
_entity_poly.type
_entity_poly.pdbx_seq_one_letter_code
_entity_poly.pdbx_strand_id
1 'polypeptide(L)'
;MGSGSRIDHQHHLVATTAAGTTITAPDDAVSLSPDDEHRHLASQVLSLGTLVRDDEATPEQTEEFYRLRQRLQDEFGQTQQALDEQIADDTGAAAGVSIPAQRGLPDFQAPEDRAVQRAAAQQVLDEVAAEHQAAVALQEQARQQQPAEEPVSYTENFDAFQRDFEAARERAERGEQVIPYMTENATGGLGARDGGRGFGVEIEFDIEPGADRQQAIRNIARGLRDAGLTRTAQQYGYHSQRRAGYTDAPDGWRLESDCTVAGELVSPIMYDEPQTWQNLAAACEVIQRNGGRASVRTGGHVHVGMHDFDHDVANHNRLMHTFARHEDVLYRLAQNPAAEGQRHRGTRWCTPNQVPSDGYQSVNSVRAWHGHAVNLEGAIRGGQSAHGEFRLWDGSLNPAVIQTQIKLSLGMAAAAVRQDTAPSGPRMSLGSHREQRSQAGLGQRRRLSGDDWRTNTADFRQMIDTLYQRPEDMAQATALYQQTRWQRR
;
A
#
# COMPACT_ATOMS: atom_id res chain seq x y z
N MET A 1 -10.09 -37.24 -2.99
CA MET A 1 -8.75 -36.98 -3.58
C MET A 1 -8.92 -35.81 -4.52
N GLY A 2 -8.81 -34.58 -4.00
CA GLY A 2 -9.04 -33.35 -4.75
C GLY A 2 -7.72 -32.74 -5.18
N SER A 3 -7.52 -32.59 -6.49
CA SER A 3 -6.36 -31.94 -7.07
C SER A 3 -6.41 -30.44 -6.78
N GLY A 4 -5.52 -29.97 -5.90
CA GLY A 4 -5.22 -28.55 -5.78
C GLY A 4 -4.54 -28.08 -7.05
N SER A 5 -5.25 -27.28 -7.85
CA SER A 5 -4.66 -26.54 -8.96
C SER A 5 -3.86 -25.38 -8.36
N ARG A 6 -2.54 -25.55 -8.32
CA ARG A 6 -1.59 -24.44 -8.38
C ARG A 6 -1.80 -23.74 -9.72
N ILE A 7 -1.93 -22.42 -9.71
CA ILE A 7 -1.92 -21.60 -10.92
C ILE A 7 -0.79 -20.58 -10.73
N ASP A 8 0.19 -20.66 -11.60
CA ASP A 8 1.30 -19.71 -11.76
C ASP A 8 0.79 -18.35 -12.24
N HIS A 9 1.42 -17.29 -11.76
CA HIS A 9 1.03 -15.90 -12.02
C HIS A 9 1.89 -15.29 -13.14
N GLN A 10 1.24 -14.64 -14.10
CA GLN A 10 1.86 -13.83 -15.15
C GLN A 10 1.83 -12.33 -14.77
N HIS A 11 2.82 -11.56 -15.24
CA HIS A 11 3.22 -10.25 -14.72
C HIS A 11 3.32 -9.20 -15.84
N HIS A 12 2.81 -7.98 -15.64
CA HIS A 12 3.11 -6.83 -16.51
C HIS A 12 3.34 -5.54 -15.71
N LEU A 13 4.08 -4.63 -16.35
CA LEU A 13 4.68 -3.38 -15.88
C LEU A 13 3.64 -2.29 -15.62
N VAL A 14 3.88 -1.48 -14.57
CA VAL A 14 3.17 -0.21 -14.34
C VAL A 14 4.19 0.89 -14.64
N ALA A 15 3.95 1.64 -15.71
CA ALA A 15 4.64 2.91 -15.94
C ALA A 15 3.62 4.04 -15.75
N THR A 16 3.95 5.01 -14.91
CA THR A 16 3.33 6.33 -14.96
C THR A 16 3.74 6.98 -16.29
N THR A 17 2.80 7.15 -17.21
CA THR A 17 3.09 7.95 -18.41
C THR A 17 2.90 9.42 -18.07
N ALA A 18 3.95 10.21 -18.26
CA ALA A 18 3.74 11.59 -18.62
C ALA A 18 3.01 11.58 -19.97
N ALA A 19 1.73 11.99 -19.95
CA ALA A 19 0.85 12.14 -21.11
C ALA A 19 0.62 10.88 -21.99
N GLY A 20 -0.42 10.12 -21.64
CA GLY A 20 -1.41 9.64 -22.62
C GLY A 20 -0.92 8.82 -23.82
N THR A 21 -0.05 7.82 -23.63
CA THR A 21 0.25 6.84 -24.70
C THR A 21 0.07 5.40 -24.22
N THR A 22 -0.79 4.66 -24.92
CA THR A 22 -1.00 3.21 -24.72
C THR A 22 0.01 2.43 -25.57
N ILE A 23 0.81 1.56 -24.96
CA ILE A 23 1.66 0.60 -25.68
C ILE A 23 1.04 -0.79 -25.52
N THR A 24 0.74 -1.45 -26.63
CA THR A 24 0.37 -2.87 -26.69
C THR A 24 1.63 -3.73 -26.81
N ALA A 25 1.76 -4.79 -26.00
CA ALA A 25 2.82 -5.79 -26.12
C ALA A 25 2.24 -7.20 -26.36
N PRO A 26 3.00 -8.12 -27.01
CA PRO A 26 2.48 -9.37 -27.57
C PRO A 26 2.38 -10.51 -26.54
N ASP A 27 1.50 -11.46 -26.85
CA ASP A 27 1.26 -12.72 -26.14
C ASP A 27 2.42 -13.71 -26.36
N ASP A 28 3.29 -13.93 -25.37
CA ASP A 28 3.98 -15.22 -25.18
C ASP A 28 4.54 -15.35 -23.75
N ALA A 29 4.56 -16.59 -23.25
CA ALA A 29 4.87 -16.94 -21.85
C ALA A 29 6.36 -16.77 -21.50
N VAL A 30 6.65 -16.09 -20.37
CA VAL A 30 8.02 -15.79 -19.93
C VAL A 30 8.25 -16.28 -18.49
N SER A 31 9.22 -17.20 -18.33
CA SER A 31 9.99 -17.44 -17.09
C SER A 31 10.64 -16.14 -16.63
N LEU A 32 10.81 -15.87 -15.32
CA LEU A 32 11.49 -14.65 -14.80
C LEU A 32 12.52 -14.14 -15.80
N SER A 33 12.24 -12.99 -16.43
CA SER A 33 13.15 -12.46 -17.43
C SER A 33 14.48 -12.20 -16.74
N PRO A 34 15.63 -12.54 -17.36
CA PRO A 34 16.94 -12.10 -16.91
C PRO A 34 17.00 -10.59 -16.54
N ASP A 35 16.11 -9.79 -17.10
CA ASP A 35 15.99 -8.34 -16.84
C ASP A 35 15.48 -7.99 -15.42
N ASP A 36 14.60 -8.79 -14.80
CA ASP A 36 14.04 -8.50 -13.48
C ASP A 36 15.02 -8.85 -12.35
N GLU A 37 15.76 -9.95 -12.49
CA GLU A 37 16.85 -10.31 -11.57
C GLU A 37 18.01 -9.32 -11.66
N HIS A 38 18.31 -8.84 -12.87
CA HIS A 38 19.31 -7.81 -13.11
C HIS A 38 18.92 -6.47 -12.45
N ARG A 39 17.67 -6.01 -12.64
CA ARG A 39 17.15 -4.80 -11.99
C ARG A 39 17.24 -4.86 -10.47
N HIS A 40 16.88 -6.00 -9.88
CA HIS A 40 16.96 -6.20 -8.43
C HIS A 40 18.41 -6.17 -7.92
N LEU A 41 19.32 -6.87 -8.61
CA LEU A 41 20.74 -6.91 -8.24
C LEU A 41 21.39 -5.52 -8.36
N ALA A 42 21.12 -4.80 -9.45
CA ALA A 42 21.58 -3.43 -9.67
C ALA A 42 21.10 -2.48 -8.56
N SER A 43 19.82 -2.54 -8.21
CA SER A 43 19.26 -1.70 -7.15
C SER A 43 19.88 -1.98 -5.76
N GLN A 44 20.11 -3.25 -5.42
CA GLN A 44 20.79 -3.60 -4.17
C GLN A 44 22.23 -3.07 -4.11
N VAL A 45 22.95 -3.12 -5.23
CA VAL A 45 24.31 -2.56 -5.33
C VAL A 45 24.27 -1.03 -5.15
N LEU A 46 23.31 -0.34 -5.78
CA LEU A 46 23.15 1.11 -5.62
C LEU A 46 22.80 1.51 -4.18
N SER A 47 21.83 0.83 -3.56
CA SER A 47 21.39 1.11 -2.18
C SER A 47 22.53 0.94 -1.16
N LEU A 48 23.29 -0.16 -1.24
CA LEU A 48 24.44 -0.37 -0.36
C LEU A 48 25.61 0.54 -0.74
N GLY A 49 25.77 0.87 -2.02
CA GLY A 49 26.81 1.79 -2.49
C GLY A 49 26.68 3.18 -1.90
N THR A 50 25.46 3.70 -1.76
CA THR A 50 25.18 4.97 -1.07
C THR A 50 25.64 4.93 0.38
N LEU A 51 25.31 3.86 1.13
CA LEU A 51 25.73 3.70 2.52
C LEU A 51 27.25 3.58 2.66
N VAL A 52 27.93 2.84 1.76
CA VAL A 52 29.39 2.69 1.76
C VAL A 52 30.07 4.01 1.42
N ARG A 53 29.52 4.80 0.50
CA ARG A 53 30.04 6.12 0.11
C ARG A 53 29.98 7.11 1.27
N ASP A 54 28.87 7.11 2.01
CA ASP A 54 28.60 8.09 3.06
C ASP A 54 29.25 7.69 4.42
N ASP A 55 30.05 6.61 4.45
CA ASP A 55 30.68 6.01 5.64
C ASP A 55 29.65 5.56 6.70
N GLU A 56 28.44 5.24 6.25
CA GLU A 56 27.30 4.82 7.08
C GLU A 56 27.09 3.29 7.07
N ALA A 57 27.77 2.57 6.18
CA ALA A 57 27.66 1.11 6.06
C ALA A 57 28.40 0.36 7.19
N THR A 58 27.77 -0.69 7.74
CA THR A 58 28.48 -1.64 8.60
C THR A 58 29.51 -2.45 7.80
N PRO A 59 30.48 -3.12 8.46
CA PRO A 59 31.40 -4.03 7.78
C PRO A 59 30.71 -5.12 6.97
N GLU A 60 29.59 -5.66 7.48
CA GLU A 60 28.79 -6.68 6.79
C GLU A 60 28.09 -6.11 5.55
N GLN A 61 27.56 -4.88 5.63
CA GLN A 61 26.96 -4.18 4.49
C GLN A 61 28.01 -3.82 3.43
N THR A 62 29.22 -3.48 3.87
CA THR A 62 30.36 -3.21 2.98
C THR A 62 30.79 -4.48 2.25
N GLU A 63 30.90 -5.62 2.95
CA GLU A 63 31.22 -6.91 2.34
C GLU A 63 30.12 -7.35 1.35
N GLU A 64 28.85 -7.18 1.73
CA GLU A 64 27.70 -7.48 0.87
C GLU A 64 27.67 -6.60 -0.38
N PHE A 65 27.98 -5.30 -0.26
CA PHE A 65 28.12 -4.38 -1.40
C PHE A 65 29.14 -4.91 -2.41
N TYR A 66 30.36 -5.22 -1.96
CA TYR A 66 31.41 -5.72 -2.85
C TYR A 66 31.06 -7.09 -3.45
N ARG A 67 30.39 -7.96 -2.69
CA ARG A 67 29.91 -9.26 -3.19
C ARG A 67 28.85 -9.11 -4.28
N LEU A 68 27.85 -8.26 -4.07
CA LEU A 68 26.79 -8.01 -5.04
C LEU A 68 27.32 -7.25 -6.26
N ARG A 69 28.24 -6.30 -6.06
CA ARG A 69 28.94 -5.61 -7.16
C ARG A 69 29.74 -6.60 -8.01
N GLN A 70 30.48 -7.51 -7.38
CA GLN A 70 31.22 -8.56 -8.09
C GLN A 70 30.27 -9.51 -8.83
N ARG A 71 29.14 -9.89 -8.20
CA ARG A 71 28.12 -10.71 -8.85
C ARG A 71 27.50 -10.03 -10.07
N LEU A 72 27.17 -8.74 -9.95
CA LEU A 72 26.69 -7.92 -11.06
C LEU A 72 27.74 -7.85 -12.18
N GLN A 73 29.02 -7.77 -11.82
CA GLN A 73 30.12 -7.78 -12.77
C GLN A 73 30.33 -9.14 -13.45
N ASP A 74 30.22 -10.25 -12.72
CA ASP A 74 30.43 -11.62 -13.19
C ASP A 74 29.27 -12.09 -14.07
N GLU A 75 28.03 -11.75 -13.71
CA GLU A 75 26.82 -12.14 -14.45
C GLU A 75 26.63 -11.32 -15.73
N PHE A 76 27.11 -10.06 -15.77
CA PHE A 76 26.76 -9.13 -16.86
C PHE A 76 27.95 -8.50 -17.61
N GLY A 77 29.20 -8.77 -17.19
CA GLY A 77 30.42 -8.58 -17.99
C GLY A 77 30.89 -7.13 -18.23
N GLN A 78 32.01 -6.76 -17.60
CA GLN A 78 32.83 -5.57 -17.87
C GLN A 78 32.08 -4.22 -17.94
N THR A 79 31.29 -3.93 -16.91
CA THR A 79 30.87 -2.58 -16.49
C THR A 79 31.93 -1.83 -15.69
N GLN A 80 33.17 -2.33 -15.66
CA GLN A 80 34.23 -1.70 -14.87
C GLN A 80 34.50 -0.27 -15.34
N GLN A 81 34.46 0.00 -16.65
CA GLN A 81 34.74 1.33 -17.17
C GLN A 81 33.57 2.31 -17.00
N ALA A 82 32.31 1.89 -17.17
CA ALA A 82 31.14 2.76 -17.02
C ALA A 82 30.79 3.04 -15.54
N LEU A 83 30.95 2.04 -14.67
CA LEU A 83 30.72 2.18 -13.23
C LEU A 83 31.87 2.96 -12.57
N ASP A 84 33.13 2.72 -12.97
CA ASP A 84 34.27 3.49 -12.48
C ASP A 84 34.31 4.91 -13.10
N GLU A 85 33.82 5.16 -14.33
CA GLU A 85 33.67 6.52 -14.89
C GLU A 85 32.54 7.30 -14.20
N GLN A 86 31.39 6.70 -13.89
CA GLN A 86 30.35 7.35 -13.07
C GLN A 86 30.79 7.61 -11.62
N ILE A 87 31.72 6.82 -11.06
CA ILE A 87 32.32 7.03 -9.73
C ILE A 87 33.50 8.04 -9.79
N ALA A 88 34.25 8.07 -10.89
CA ALA A 88 35.46 8.90 -11.05
C ALA A 88 35.19 10.32 -11.57
N ASP A 89 34.15 10.54 -12.38
CA ASP A 89 33.79 11.87 -12.88
C ASP A 89 33.39 12.85 -11.78
N ASP A 90 33.11 12.37 -10.56
CA ASP A 90 32.86 13.19 -9.37
C ASP A 90 34.03 13.26 -8.37
N THR A 91 35.19 12.59 -8.58
CA THR A 91 36.18 12.42 -7.49
C THR A 91 37.68 12.60 -7.81
N GLY A 92 38.11 12.81 -9.06
CA GLY A 92 39.44 13.39 -9.33
C GLY A 92 40.67 12.72 -8.65
N ALA A 93 40.74 11.40 -8.56
CA ALA A 93 41.95 10.70 -8.10
C ALA A 93 42.15 9.32 -8.76
N ALA A 94 43.33 9.13 -9.36
CA ALA A 94 43.79 7.88 -9.95
C ALA A 94 44.67 7.09 -8.96
N ALA A 95 44.42 5.79 -8.82
CA ALA A 95 45.46 4.85 -8.34
C ALA A 95 45.21 3.45 -8.92
N GLY A 96 46.21 2.97 -9.66
CA GLY A 96 46.16 1.70 -10.39
C GLY A 96 46.46 0.47 -9.54
N VAL A 97 45.78 -0.62 -9.88
CA VAL A 97 46.15 -1.99 -9.51
C VAL A 97 45.97 -2.86 -10.75
N SER A 98 47.05 -3.49 -11.22
CA SER A 98 47.01 -4.44 -12.35
C SER A 98 46.81 -5.86 -11.85
N ILE A 99 45.84 -6.59 -12.42
CA ILE A 99 45.59 -8.04 -12.18
C ILE A 99 45.72 -8.80 -13.52
N PRO A 100 46.25 -10.05 -13.55
CA PRO A 100 46.69 -10.72 -14.77
C PRO A 100 45.54 -11.25 -15.63
N ALA A 101 45.76 -11.28 -16.94
CA ALA A 101 44.80 -11.78 -17.94
C ALA A 101 44.42 -13.25 -17.73
N GLN A 102 43.13 -13.52 -17.50
CA GLN A 102 42.56 -14.86 -17.55
C GLN A 102 42.27 -15.28 -18.99
N ARG A 103 42.74 -16.48 -19.32
CA ARG A 103 42.53 -17.20 -20.59
C ARG A 103 41.19 -17.94 -20.56
N GLY A 104 40.40 -17.72 -21.61
CA GLY A 104 39.69 -18.78 -22.33
C GLY A 104 38.40 -19.31 -21.70
N LEU A 105 37.30 -18.60 -21.94
CA LEU A 105 35.98 -19.22 -22.11
C LEU A 105 35.58 -19.10 -23.59
N PRO A 106 34.88 -20.11 -24.15
CA PRO A 106 34.47 -20.09 -25.55
C PRO A 106 33.44 -18.98 -25.78
N ASP A 107 33.79 -18.10 -26.72
CA ASP A 107 33.03 -16.93 -27.12
C ASP A 107 31.90 -17.33 -28.08
N PHE A 108 30.67 -17.44 -27.57
CA PHE A 108 29.49 -17.87 -28.35
C PHE A 108 28.56 -16.72 -28.76
N GLN A 109 28.97 -15.44 -28.67
CA GLN A 109 28.10 -14.31 -29.06
C GLN A 109 28.86 -13.33 -29.95
N ALA A 110 28.20 -12.83 -30.99
CA ALA A 110 28.81 -11.86 -31.89
C ALA A 110 29.14 -10.56 -31.13
N PRO A 111 30.23 -9.84 -31.46
CA PRO A 111 30.58 -8.56 -30.83
C PRO A 111 29.44 -7.52 -30.85
N GLU A 112 28.58 -7.57 -31.88
CA GLU A 112 27.40 -6.71 -32.01
C GLU A 112 26.33 -7.05 -30.96
N ASP A 113 26.09 -8.33 -30.65
CA ASP A 113 25.15 -8.77 -29.62
C ASP A 113 25.57 -8.28 -28.22
N ARG A 114 26.89 -8.25 -27.96
CA ARG A 114 27.45 -7.72 -26.70
C ARG A 114 27.27 -6.22 -26.56
N ALA A 115 27.44 -5.46 -27.64
CA ALA A 115 27.26 -4.01 -27.61
C ALA A 115 25.79 -3.63 -27.35
N VAL A 116 24.85 -4.36 -27.97
CA VAL A 116 23.42 -4.20 -27.73
C VAL A 116 23.05 -4.57 -26.30
N GLN A 117 23.56 -5.69 -25.77
CA GLN A 117 23.33 -6.10 -24.38
C GLN A 117 23.89 -5.09 -23.38
N ARG A 118 25.08 -4.53 -23.63
CA ARG A 118 25.67 -3.48 -22.77
C ARG A 118 24.87 -2.19 -22.79
N ALA A 119 24.40 -1.76 -23.96
CA ALA A 119 23.56 -0.57 -24.08
C ALA A 119 22.23 -0.75 -23.34
N ALA A 120 21.61 -1.93 -23.46
CA ALA A 120 20.40 -2.27 -22.72
C ALA A 120 20.65 -2.33 -21.20
N ALA A 121 21.75 -2.95 -20.77
CA ALA A 121 22.16 -2.98 -19.37
C ALA A 121 22.38 -1.57 -18.80
N GLN A 122 23.10 -0.70 -19.51
CA GLN A 122 23.34 0.67 -19.06
C GLN A 122 22.03 1.47 -18.97
N GLN A 123 21.13 1.32 -19.96
CA GLN A 123 19.83 1.98 -19.92
C GLN A 123 19.01 1.56 -18.69
N VAL A 124 19.05 0.27 -18.32
CA VAL A 124 18.40 -0.23 -17.11
C VAL A 124 19.05 0.34 -15.86
N LEU A 125 20.38 0.43 -15.80
CA LEU A 125 21.08 1.04 -14.66
C LEU A 125 20.74 2.52 -14.50
N ASP A 126 20.70 3.28 -15.59
CA ASP A 126 20.35 4.70 -15.59
C ASP A 126 18.88 4.92 -15.15
N GLU A 127 17.97 4.06 -15.60
CA GLU A 127 16.55 4.05 -15.17
C GLU A 127 16.43 3.79 -13.66
N VAL A 128 17.08 2.74 -13.15
CA VAL A 128 17.04 2.39 -11.72
C VAL A 128 17.69 3.49 -10.86
N ALA A 129 18.80 4.08 -11.31
CA ALA A 129 19.46 5.17 -10.60
C ALA A 129 18.55 6.42 -10.53
N ALA A 130 17.86 6.77 -11.61
CA ALA A 130 16.92 7.87 -11.63
C ALA A 130 15.71 7.60 -10.72
N GLU A 131 15.17 6.38 -10.71
CA GLU A 131 14.09 5.99 -9.79
C GLU A 131 14.53 6.08 -8.33
N HIS A 132 15.74 5.59 -8.00
CA HIS A 132 16.31 5.69 -6.66
C HIS A 132 16.46 7.15 -6.21
N GLN A 133 17.03 8.01 -7.05
CA GLN A 133 17.16 9.44 -6.75
C GLN A 133 15.80 10.12 -6.53
N ALA A 134 14.81 9.79 -7.35
CA ALA A 134 13.45 10.30 -7.18
C ALA A 134 12.82 9.84 -5.85
N ALA A 135 13.01 8.57 -5.48
CA ALA A 135 12.53 8.04 -4.20
C ALA A 135 13.19 8.75 -3.02
N VAL A 136 14.52 8.92 -3.04
CA VAL A 136 15.26 9.65 -1.98
C VAL A 136 14.75 11.09 -1.86
N ALA A 137 14.57 11.81 -2.97
CA ALA A 137 14.06 13.18 -2.95
C ALA A 137 12.64 13.25 -2.34
N LEU A 138 11.77 12.27 -2.64
CA LEU A 138 10.43 12.19 -2.05
C LEU A 138 10.48 11.89 -0.55
N GLN A 139 11.40 11.03 -0.10
CA GLN A 139 11.60 10.76 1.32
C GLN A 139 12.06 12.01 2.07
N GLU A 140 13.05 12.74 1.53
CA GLU A 140 13.53 13.99 2.10
C GLU A 140 12.42 15.04 2.16
N GLN A 141 11.66 15.20 1.08
CA GLN A 141 10.51 16.09 1.04
C GLN A 141 9.48 15.72 2.12
N ALA A 142 9.16 14.44 2.27
CA ALA A 142 8.21 13.96 3.28
C ALA A 142 8.70 14.19 4.72
N ARG A 143 10.01 14.11 4.98
CA ARG A 143 10.61 14.41 6.30
C ARG A 143 10.68 15.92 6.58
N GLN A 144 10.89 16.74 5.54
CA GLN A 144 10.99 18.20 5.66
C GLN A 144 9.63 18.91 5.67
N GLN A 145 8.57 18.25 5.20
CA GLN A 145 7.22 18.80 5.21
C GLN A 145 6.77 19.11 6.65
N GLN A 146 6.76 20.40 6.96
CA GLN A 146 6.15 20.91 8.18
C GLN A 146 4.65 21.08 7.95
N PRO A 147 3.81 20.72 8.93
CA PRO A 147 2.39 20.99 8.84
C PRO A 147 2.15 22.51 8.73
N ALA A 148 1.18 22.90 7.91
CA ALA A 148 0.83 24.30 7.67
C ALA A 148 0.24 24.99 8.93
N GLU A 149 -0.25 24.20 9.87
CA GLU A 149 -0.81 24.64 11.15
C GLU A 149 -0.12 23.88 12.30
N GLU A 150 -0.21 24.42 13.52
CA GLU A 150 0.30 23.73 14.71
C GLU A 150 -0.43 22.38 14.86
N PRO A 151 0.28 21.25 14.86
CA PRO A 151 -0.34 19.94 14.84
C PRO A 151 -1.11 19.70 16.15
N VAL A 152 -2.36 19.24 16.02
CA VAL A 152 -3.14 18.79 17.16
C VAL A 152 -2.69 17.38 17.52
N SER A 153 -2.19 17.16 18.73
CA SER A 153 -1.96 15.80 19.27
C SER A 153 -3.13 15.39 20.15
N TYR A 154 -3.78 14.28 19.83
CA TYR A 154 -4.77 13.66 20.69
C TYR A 154 -4.16 13.04 21.95
N THR A 155 -2.91 12.58 21.89
CA THR A 155 -2.19 12.01 23.02
C THR A 155 -1.96 13.08 24.09
N GLU A 156 -1.45 14.25 23.68
CA GLU A 156 -1.18 15.39 24.56
C GLU A 156 -2.46 16.16 24.92
N ASN A 157 -3.39 16.30 23.98
CA ASN A 157 -4.66 16.98 24.16
C ASN A 157 -5.84 16.00 24.06
N PHE A 158 -6.14 15.33 25.18
CA PHE A 158 -7.27 14.42 25.28
C PHE A 158 -8.62 15.09 24.98
N ASP A 159 -8.77 16.37 25.30
CA ASP A 159 -10.00 17.10 25.06
C ASP A 159 -10.26 17.32 23.56
N ALA A 160 -9.21 17.42 22.73
CA ALA A 160 -9.35 17.43 21.28
C ALA A 160 -9.99 16.14 20.76
N PHE A 161 -9.43 14.99 21.16
CA PHE A 161 -10.03 13.69 20.84
C PHE A 161 -11.48 13.59 21.33
N GLN A 162 -11.75 14.01 22.57
CA GLN A 162 -13.09 13.93 23.16
C GLN A 162 -14.10 14.78 22.39
N ARG A 163 -13.73 16.00 21.97
CA ARG A 163 -14.57 16.87 21.14
C ARG A 163 -14.96 16.20 19.83
N ASP A 164 -14.01 15.61 19.11
CA ASP A 164 -14.29 14.97 17.81
C ASP A 164 -15.12 13.70 17.97
N PHE A 165 -14.87 12.93 19.03
CA PHE A 165 -15.68 11.76 19.38
C PHE A 165 -17.13 12.14 19.72
N GLU A 166 -17.32 13.22 20.47
CA GLU A 166 -18.66 13.72 20.83
C GLU A 166 -19.38 14.31 19.61
N ALA A 167 -18.70 15.08 18.77
CA ALA A 167 -19.27 15.61 17.54
C ALA A 167 -19.79 14.48 16.63
N ALA A 168 -19.04 13.39 16.48
CA ALA A 168 -19.49 12.22 15.74
C ALA A 168 -20.71 11.54 16.40
N ARG A 169 -20.73 11.45 17.73
CA ARG A 169 -21.89 10.91 18.47
C ARG A 169 -23.14 11.76 18.25
N GLU A 170 -23.01 13.07 18.33
CA GLU A 170 -24.13 14.00 18.17
C GLU A 170 -24.69 13.97 16.74
N ARG A 171 -23.84 13.88 15.71
CA ARG A 171 -24.30 13.64 14.33
C ARG A 171 -25.14 12.36 14.23
N ALA A 172 -24.69 11.28 14.86
CA ALA A 172 -25.41 10.02 14.88
C ALA A 172 -26.78 10.13 15.58
N GLU A 173 -26.84 10.87 16.69
CA GLU A 173 -28.09 11.14 17.42
C GLU A 173 -29.08 11.99 16.61
N ARG A 174 -28.58 12.88 15.74
CA ARG A 174 -29.39 13.65 14.80
C ARG A 174 -29.75 12.90 13.51
N GLY A 175 -29.24 11.68 13.31
CA GLY A 175 -29.47 10.90 12.08
C GLY A 175 -28.73 11.47 10.86
N GLU A 176 -27.70 12.27 11.07
CA GLU A 176 -26.86 12.83 10.01
C GLU A 176 -25.77 11.85 9.55
N GLN A 177 -25.14 12.15 8.42
CA GLN A 177 -23.92 11.47 7.98
C GLN A 177 -22.83 11.64 9.05
N VAL A 178 -22.50 10.56 9.77
CA VAL A 178 -21.61 10.61 10.94
C VAL A 178 -20.16 10.82 10.54
N ILE A 179 -19.69 10.02 9.59
CA ILE A 179 -18.34 10.07 9.04
C ILE A 179 -18.37 11.08 7.90
N PRO A 180 -17.69 12.24 8.02
CA PRO A 180 -17.65 13.22 6.95
C PRO A 180 -17.15 12.60 5.66
N TYR A 181 -17.64 13.09 4.52
CA TYR A 181 -17.13 12.74 3.20
C TYR A 181 -16.63 14.01 2.53
N MET A 182 -15.36 14.02 2.13
CA MET A 182 -14.69 15.19 1.56
C MET A 182 -14.43 14.95 0.09
N THR A 183 -14.72 15.93 -0.77
CA THR A 183 -14.38 15.86 -2.19
C THR A 183 -13.20 16.76 -2.55
N GLU A 184 -12.87 17.73 -1.72
CA GLU A 184 -11.76 18.65 -1.94
C GLU A 184 -10.70 18.43 -0.87
N ASN A 185 -9.44 18.26 -1.29
CA ASN A 185 -8.30 17.99 -0.41
C ASN A 185 -8.67 16.96 0.67
N ALA A 186 -9.19 15.80 0.27
CA ALA A 186 -9.76 14.85 1.19
C ALA A 186 -8.70 14.13 2.02
N THR A 187 -7.44 14.10 1.55
CA THR A 187 -6.32 13.36 2.14
C THR A 187 -5.22 14.25 2.69
N GLY A 188 -5.37 15.58 2.63
CA GLY A 188 -4.36 16.51 3.15
C GLY A 188 -3.03 16.44 2.41
N GLY A 189 -3.04 16.07 1.13
CA GLY A 189 -1.83 15.90 0.31
C GLY A 189 -1.28 14.47 0.25
N LEU A 190 -1.70 13.56 1.14
CA LEU A 190 -1.18 12.18 1.16
C LEU A 190 -1.44 11.42 -0.16
N GLY A 191 -2.58 11.67 -0.78
CA GLY A 191 -2.98 11.11 -2.07
C GLY A 191 -2.81 12.08 -3.25
N ALA A 192 -2.10 13.20 -3.09
CA ALA A 192 -1.91 14.17 -4.17
C ALA A 192 -1.14 13.56 -5.35
N ARG A 193 -1.45 14.02 -6.56
CA ARG A 193 -0.71 13.64 -7.78
C ARG A 193 0.74 14.13 -7.74
N ASP A 194 0.93 15.34 -7.24
CA ASP A 194 2.22 15.98 -7.11
C ASP A 194 2.68 15.90 -5.63
N GLY A 195 3.60 14.97 -5.34
CA GLY A 195 4.20 14.80 -4.00
C GLY A 195 3.42 13.91 -3.03
N GLY A 196 2.28 13.37 -3.43
CA GLY A 196 1.55 12.32 -2.71
C GLY A 196 1.74 10.94 -3.34
N ARG A 197 0.86 9.99 -3.00
CA ARG A 197 0.87 8.63 -3.55
C ARG A 197 -0.43 8.32 -4.29
N GLY A 198 -0.31 7.69 -5.45
CA GLY A 198 -1.44 7.04 -6.09
C GLY A 198 -2.00 5.94 -5.20
N PHE A 199 -3.32 5.78 -5.20
CA PHE A 199 -4.01 4.74 -4.44
C PHE A 199 -5.11 4.07 -5.28
N GLY A 200 -5.52 2.87 -4.90
CA GLY A 200 -6.59 2.14 -5.55
C GLY A 200 -7.46 1.42 -4.52
N VAL A 201 -8.66 1.03 -4.93
CA VAL A 201 -9.55 0.21 -4.11
C VAL A 201 -10.15 -0.95 -4.89
N GLU A 202 -10.36 -2.05 -4.18
CA GLU A 202 -11.18 -3.18 -4.62
C GLU A 202 -12.42 -3.23 -3.72
N ILE A 203 -13.60 -3.00 -4.32
CA ILE A 203 -14.88 -2.98 -3.62
C ILE A 203 -15.58 -4.30 -3.89
N GLU A 204 -15.44 -5.25 -2.95
CA GLU A 204 -16.19 -6.49 -3.00
C GLU A 204 -17.65 -6.27 -2.60
N PHE A 205 -18.57 -6.92 -3.30
CA PHE A 205 -19.99 -6.88 -2.97
C PHE A 205 -20.68 -8.24 -3.20
N ASP A 206 -21.69 -8.51 -2.38
CA ASP A 206 -22.67 -9.56 -2.62
C ASP A 206 -23.93 -8.98 -3.26
N ILE A 207 -24.85 -9.85 -3.68
CA ILE A 207 -26.20 -9.44 -4.09
C ILE A 207 -27.19 -9.69 -2.95
N GLU A 208 -28.19 -8.83 -2.82
CA GLU A 208 -29.28 -8.97 -1.86
C GLU A 208 -29.96 -10.34 -1.97
N PRO A 209 -30.28 -11.01 -0.83
CA PRO A 209 -30.95 -12.31 -0.85
C PRO A 209 -32.30 -12.22 -1.58
N GLY A 210 -32.54 -13.16 -2.49
CA GLY A 210 -33.78 -13.23 -3.27
C GLY A 210 -33.80 -12.39 -4.55
N ALA A 211 -32.81 -11.53 -4.79
CA ALA A 211 -32.64 -10.89 -6.10
C ALA A 211 -32.04 -11.86 -7.13
N ASP A 212 -32.38 -11.68 -8.41
CA ASP A 212 -31.72 -12.39 -9.51
C ASP A 212 -30.27 -11.88 -9.63
N ARG A 213 -29.31 -12.68 -9.17
CA ARG A 213 -27.88 -12.36 -9.19
C ARG A 213 -27.39 -11.99 -10.58
N GLN A 214 -27.79 -12.73 -11.61
CA GLN A 214 -27.29 -12.49 -12.96
C GLN A 214 -27.84 -11.18 -13.51
N GLN A 215 -29.11 -10.88 -13.25
CA GLN A 215 -29.71 -9.62 -13.63
C GLN A 215 -29.11 -8.43 -12.86
N ALA A 216 -28.88 -8.59 -11.55
CA ALA A 216 -28.26 -7.56 -10.71
C ALA A 216 -26.85 -7.19 -11.22
N ILE A 217 -26.00 -8.18 -11.50
CA ILE A 217 -24.65 -7.95 -12.05
C ILE A 217 -24.72 -7.24 -13.41
N ARG A 218 -25.64 -7.66 -14.32
CA ARG A 218 -25.84 -6.97 -15.61
C ARG A 218 -26.26 -5.51 -15.42
N ASN A 219 -27.14 -5.24 -14.46
CA ASN A 219 -27.60 -3.88 -14.17
C ASN A 219 -26.48 -3.03 -13.55
N ILE A 220 -25.66 -3.59 -12.67
CA ILE A 220 -24.46 -2.93 -12.12
C ILE A 220 -23.51 -2.58 -13.26
N ALA A 221 -23.13 -3.54 -14.11
CA ALA A 221 -22.20 -3.32 -15.22
C ALA A 221 -22.70 -2.21 -16.17
N ARG A 222 -24.00 -2.22 -16.50
CA ARG A 222 -24.62 -1.16 -17.30
C ARG A 222 -24.60 0.18 -16.57
N GLY A 223 -24.98 0.19 -15.29
CA GLY A 223 -25.02 1.41 -14.48
C GLY A 223 -23.64 2.06 -14.33
N LEU A 224 -22.57 1.26 -14.24
CA LEU A 224 -21.20 1.75 -14.18
C LEU A 224 -20.77 2.40 -15.50
N ARG A 225 -21.10 1.77 -16.63
CA ARG A 225 -20.86 2.33 -17.96
C ARG A 225 -21.65 3.61 -18.19
N ASP A 226 -22.93 3.61 -17.84
CA ASP A 226 -23.82 4.77 -18.01
C ASP A 226 -23.38 5.95 -17.13
N ALA A 227 -22.75 5.68 -15.98
CA ALA A 227 -22.11 6.68 -15.13
C ALA A 227 -20.73 7.14 -15.63
N GLY A 228 -20.23 6.59 -16.75
CA GLY A 228 -18.92 6.92 -17.30
C GLY A 228 -17.73 6.34 -16.52
N LEU A 229 -17.97 5.42 -15.59
CA LEU A 229 -16.92 4.82 -14.74
C LEU A 229 -16.18 3.67 -15.43
N THR A 230 -16.84 2.99 -16.36
CA THR A 230 -16.28 1.86 -17.10
C THR A 230 -16.50 2.03 -18.60
N ARG A 231 -15.54 1.57 -19.42
CA ARG A 231 -15.67 1.57 -20.89
C ARG A 231 -16.67 0.55 -21.42
N THR A 232 -16.91 -0.52 -20.65
CA THR A 232 -17.77 -1.64 -21.04
C THR A 232 -18.85 -1.91 -20.01
N ALA A 233 -19.94 -2.54 -20.45
CA ALA A 233 -21.05 -3.00 -19.61
C ALA A 233 -20.96 -4.51 -19.37
N GLN A 234 -19.76 -5.01 -19.06
CA GLN A 234 -19.51 -6.44 -18.86
C GLN A 234 -18.80 -6.67 -17.52
N GLN A 235 -19.06 -7.82 -16.91
CA GLN A 235 -18.22 -8.36 -15.84
C GLN A 235 -17.12 -9.19 -16.50
N TYR A 236 -15.88 -8.93 -16.11
CA TYR A 236 -14.71 -9.66 -16.56
C TYR A 236 -14.40 -10.84 -15.64
N GLY A 237 -13.53 -11.72 -16.10
CA GLY A 237 -12.97 -12.78 -15.26
C GLY A 237 -12.06 -12.22 -14.16
N TYR A 238 -11.81 -13.06 -13.16
CA TYR A 238 -10.91 -12.74 -12.05
C TYR A 238 -9.53 -12.26 -12.53
N HIS A 239 -9.03 -11.16 -11.95
CA HIS A 239 -7.75 -10.50 -12.25
C HIS A 239 -7.62 -9.94 -13.66
N SER A 240 -8.71 -9.50 -14.28
CA SER A 240 -8.67 -8.95 -15.65
C SER A 240 -7.93 -7.61 -15.74
N GLN A 241 -8.03 -6.76 -14.71
CA GLN A 241 -7.36 -5.45 -14.62
C GLN A 241 -5.86 -5.65 -14.54
N ARG A 242 -5.40 -6.56 -13.66
CA ARG A 242 -3.98 -6.93 -13.55
C ARG A 242 -3.40 -7.37 -14.90
N ARG A 243 -4.14 -8.12 -15.71
CA ARG A 243 -3.68 -8.60 -17.03
C ARG A 243 -3.63 -7.50 -18.09
N ALA A 244 -4.48 -6.50 -17.99
CA ALA A 244 -4.59 -5.45 -18.99
C ALA A 244 -3.78 -4.19 -18.68
N GLY A 245 -3.12 -4.15 -17.52
CA GLY A 245 -2.40 -2.98 -17.02
C GLY A 245 -3.31 -2.01 -16.28
N TYR A 246 -2.79 -1.45 -15.20
CA TYR A 246 -3.47 -0.40 -14.44
C TYR A 246 -3.37 0.94 -15.20
N THR A 247 -4.39 1.77 -15.05
CA THR A 247 -4.51 3.10 -15.65
C THR A 247 -5.02 4.08 -14.60
N ASP A 248 -4.72 5.36 -14.73
CA ASP A 248 -5.30 6.44 -13.92
C ASP A 248 -6.49 7.13 -14.62
N ALA A 249 -6.95 6.59 -15.76
CA ALA A 249 -8.09 7.11 -16.47
C ALA A 249 -9.38 7.00 -15.63
N PRO A 250 -10.20 8.08 -15.52
CA PRO A 250 -11.42 8.07 -14.71
C PRO A 250 -12.45 7.00 -15.10
N ASP A 251 -12.45 6.56 -16.35
CA ASP A 251 -13.31 5.50 -16.91
C ASP A 251 -12.66 4.09 -16.86
N GLY A 252 -11.57 3.97 -16.10
CA GLY A 252 -10.73 2.78 -15.98
C GLY A 252 -11.17 1.78 -14.92
N TRP A 253 -12.34 1.97 -14.29
CA TRP A 253 -12.87 0.99 -13.32
C TRP A 253 -13.17 -0.34 -14.02
N ARG A 254 -13.07 -1.45 -13.28
CA ARG A 254 -13.39 -2.78 -13.80
C ARG A 254 -14.22 -3.60 -12.84
N LEU A 255 -15.35 -4.07 -13.36
CA LEU A 255 -16.16 -5.05 -12.67
C LEU A 255 -15.64 -6.45 -12.98
N GLU A 256 -15.23 -7.18 -11.95
CA GLU A 256 -14.66 -8.52 -12.05
C GLU A 256 -15.53 -9.55 -11.31
N SER A 257 -15.40 -10.81 -11.72
CA SER A 257 -15.90 -11.94 -10.96
C SER A 257 -14.93 -12.28 -9.84
N ASP A 258 -15.43 -12.47 -8.63
CA ASP A 258 -14.66 -13.00 -7.51
C ASP A 258 -15.20 -14.38 -7.08
N CYS A 259 -14.33 -15.24 -6.56
CA CYS A 259 -14.70 -16.60 -6.17
C CYS A 259 -15.33 -16.70 -4.77
N THR A 260 -15.22 -15.65 -3.97
CA THR A 260 -15.72 -15.56 -2.60
C THR A 260 -16.94 -14.64 -2.43
N VAL A 261 -17.21 -13.74 -3.37
CA VAL A 261 -18.39 -12.84 -3.36
C VAL A 261 -19.11 -12.81 -4.70
N ALA A 262 -20.15 -11.98 -4.82
CA ALA A 262 -20.89 -11.89 -6.09
C ALA A 262 -20.09 -11.19 -7.19
N GLY A 263 -19.30 -10.17 -6.83
CA GLY A 263 -18.40 -9.47 -7.73
C GLY A 263 -17.49 -8.50 -6.97
N GLU A 264 -16.49 -8.00 -7.69
CA GLU A 264 -15.53 -7.03 -7.19
C GLU A 264 -15.41 -5.90 -8.19
N LEU A 265 -15.42 -4.65 -7.71
CA LEU A 265 -15.17 -3.48 -8.53
C LEU A 265 -13.80 -2.92 -8.21
N VAL A 266 -12.89 -3.01 -9.17
CA VAL A 266 -11.49 -2.55 -9.07
C VAL A 266 -11.38 -1.15 -9.64
N SER A 267 -10.79 -0.22 -8.89
CA SER A 267 -10.58 1.15 -9.33
C SER A 267 -9.42 1.29 -10.33
N PRO A 268 -9.36 2.40 -11.10
CA PRO A 268 -8.09 2.89 -11.64
C PRO A 268 -7.13 3.31 -10.52
N ILE A 269 -5.91 3.72 -10.88
CA ILE A 269 -5.05 4.49 -9.98
C ILE A 269 -5.73 5.84 -9.76
N MET A 270 -5.94 6.17 -8.50
CA MET A 270 -6.64 7.37 -8.07
C MET A 270 -5.69 8.31 -7.33
N TYR A 271 -6.04 9.59 -7.37
CA TYR A 271 -5.40 10.67 -6.64
C TYR A 271 -6.46 11.52 -5.95
N ASP A 272 -6.06 12.34 -4.98
CA ASP A 272 -6.93 13.20 -4.17
C ASP A 272 -7.46 14.38 -4.99
N GLU A 273 -8.42 14.07 -5.85
CA GLU A 273 -9.06 14.99 -6.78
C GLU A 273 -10.59 14.90 -6.60
N PRO A 274 -11.35 16.00 -6.77
CA PRO A 274 -12.81 15.96 -6.65
C PRO A 274 -13.49 14.90 -7.51
N GLN A 275 -12.97 14.67 -8.73
CA GLN A 275 -13.49 13.65 -9.62
C GLN A 275 -13.31 12.23 -9.08
N THR A 276 -12.17 11.93 -8.44
CA THR A 276 -11.92 10.63 -7.79
C THR A 276 -13.01 10.32 -6.77
N TRP A 277 -13.29 11.28 -5.89
CA TRP A 277 -14.28 11.09 -4.83
C TRP A 277 -15.70 11.01 -5.39
N GLN A 278 -16.05 11.86 -6.35
CA GLN A 278 -17.33 11.75 -7.05
C GLN A 278 -17.51 10.39 -7.73
N ASN A 279 -16.46 9.87 -8.37
CA ASN A 279 -16.48 8.55 -8.99
C ASN A 279 -16.64 7.41 -7.99
N LEU A 280 -15.93 7.48 -6.85
CA LEU A 280 -16.07 6.50 -5.76
C LEU A 280 -17.51 6.48 -5.20
N ALA A 281 -18.09 7.65 -4.97
CA ALA A 281 -19.47 7.76 -4.51
C ALA A 281 -20.48 7.20 -5.53
N ALA A 282 -20.30 7.54 -6.81
CA ALA A 282 -21.13 7.03 -7.90
C ALA A 282 -21.01 5.50 -8.05
N ALA A 283 -19.80 4.94 -7.93
CA ALA A 283 -19.56 3.50 -7.95
C ALA A 283 -20.34 2.79 -6.84
N CYS A 284 -20.25 3.30 -5.61
CA CYS A 284 -20.99 2.77 -4.47
C CYS A 284 -22.51 2.83 -4.66
N GLU A 285 -23.02 3.98 -5.13
CA GLU A 285 -24.44 4.16 -5.41
C GLU A 285 -24.94 3.20 -6.49
N VAL A 286 -24.18 3.04 -7.59
CA VAL A 286 -24.52 2.14 -8.68
C VAL A 286 -24.61 0.69 -8.21
N ILE A 287 -23.68 0.25 -7.37
CA ILE A 287 -23.72 -1.10 -6.79
C ILE A 287 -24.97 -1.26 -5.93
N GLN A 288 -25.19 -0.34 -4.97
CA GLN A 288 -26.33 -0.42 -4.05
C GLN A 288 -27.69 -0.41 -4.75
N ARG A 289 -27.92 0.58 -5.64
CA ARG A 289 -29.22 0.76 -6.31
C ARG A 289 -29.62 -0.42 -7.20
N ASN A 290 -28.65 -1.24 -7.60
CA ASN A 290 -28.85 -2.43 -8.43
C ASN A 290 -28.81 -3.74 -7.63
N GLY A 291 -28.98 -3.66 -6.30
CA GLY A 291 -29.12 -4.82 -5.42
C GLY A 291 -27.80 -5.37 -4.89
N GLY A 292 -26.70 -4.64 -5.05
CA GLY A 292 -25.43 -4.97 -4.41
C GLY A 292 -25.41 -4.57 -2.94
N ARG A 293 -24.70 -5.34 -2.11
CA ARG A 293 -24.56 -5.11 -0.67
C ARG A 293 -23.16 -5.48 -0.18
N ALA A 294 -22.71 -4.82 0.88
CA ALA A 294 -21.57 -5.28 1.65
C ALA A 294 -22.03 -6.33 2.68
N SER A 295 -21.31 -7.45 2.79
CA SER A 295 -21.65 -8.55 3.71
C SER A 295 -20.44 -8.94 4.56
N VAL A 296 -20.60 -9.86 5.50
CA VAL A 296 -19.47 -10.42 6.27
C VAL A 296 -18.51 -11.26 5.42
N ARG A 297 -18.77 -11.43 4.12
CA ARG A 297 -17.85 -12.08 3.18
C ARG A 297 -16.97 -11.06 2.46
N THR A 298 -17.46 -9.83 2.30
CA THR A 298 -16.82 -8.81 1.46
C THR A 298 -15.66 -8.12 2.19
N GLY A 299 -14.54 -7.95 1.51
CA GLY A 299 -13.41 -7.08 1.86
C GLY A 299 -13.47 -5.71 1.17
N GLY A 300 -12.68 -4.77 1.66
CA GLY A 300 -12.45 -3.47 1.02
C GLY A 300 -10.95 -3.24 0.85
N HIS A 301 -10.33 -3.85 -0.15
CA HIS A 301 -8.86 -3.77 -0.27
C HIS A 301 -8.46 -2.37 -0.70
N VAL A 302 -7.44 -1.81 -0.04
CA VAL A 302 -6.85 -0.51 -0.40
C VAL A 302 -5.43 -0.74 -0.86
N HIS A 303 -5.10 -0.31 -2.06
CA HIS A 303 -3.75 -0.33 -2.60
C HIS A 303 -3.14 1.06 -2.46
N VAL A 304 -1.91 1.15 -1.97
CA VAL A 304 -1.18 2.42 -1.81
C VAL A 304 0.17 2.28 -2.49
N GLY A 305 0.50 3.24 -3.36
CA GLY A 305 1.83 3.33 -3.97
C GLY A 305 2.93 3.49 -2.93
N MET A 306 4.04 2.77 -3.13
CA MET A 306 5.21 2.71 -2.26
C MET A 306 6.50 2.98 -3.05
N HIS A 307 6.41 3.75 -4.14
CA HIS A 307 7.56 4.09 -4.97
C HIS A 307 8.67 4.80 -4.17
N ASP A 308 8.30 5.52 -3.11
CA ASP A 308 9.24 6.21 -2.23
C ASP A 308 9.77 5.35 -1.07
N PHE A 309 9.32 4.10 -0.94
CA PHE A 309 9.98 3.13 -0.06
C PHE A 309 11.26 2.59 -0.69
N ASP A 310 11.29 2.54 -2.03
CA ASP A 310 12.35 1.94 -2.83
C ASP A 310 12.77 0.56 -2.28
N HIS A 311 14.07 0.25 -2.26
CA HIS A 311 14.60 -1.00 -1.73
C HIS A 311 14.99 -0.89 -0.25
N ASP A 312 14.63 0.21 0.42
CA ASP A 312 14.90 0.43 1.83
C ASP A 312 13.96 -0.41 2.71
N VAL A 313 14.51 -1.49 3.26
CA VAL A 313 13.80 -2.37 4.19
C VAL A 313 13.38 -1.64 5.48
N ALA A 314 14.04 -0.53 5.85
CA ALA A 314 13.68 0.24 7.04
C ALA A 314 12.29 0.89 6.89
N ASN A 315 11.94 1.44 5.73
CA ASN A 315 10.59 1.94 5.45
C ASN A 315 9.53 0.84 5.61
N HIS A 316 9.81 -0.34 5.06
CA HIS A 316 8.93 -1.51 5.16
C HIS A 316 8.78 -1.98 6.61
N ASN A 317 9.88 -2.03 7.37
CA ASN A 317 9.88 -2.36 8.79
C ASN A 317 9.06 -1.33 9.58
N ARG A 318 9.24 -0.03 9.34
CA ARG A 318 8.46 1.02 10.01
C ARG A 318 6.95 0.88 9.74
N LEU A 319 6.56 0.60 8.50
CA LEU A 319 5.16 0.32 8.17
C LEU A 319 4.63 -0.89 8.95
N MET A 320 5.37 -2.00 8.94
CA MET A 320 4.93 -3.26 9.55
C MET A 320 4.96 -3.21 11.08
N HIS A 321 5.89 -2.49 11.69
CA HIS A 321 5.90 -2.22 13.12
C HIS A 321 4.75 -1.29 13.52
N THR A 322 4.41 -0.28 12.70
CA THR A 322 3.22 0.55 12.92
C THR A 322 1.95 -0.30 12.90
N PHE A 323 1.82 -1.20 11.91
CA PHE A 323 0.74 -2.18 11.87
C PHE A 323 0.70 -3.04 13.13
N ALA A 324 1.83 -3.66 13.52
CA ALA A 324 1.88 -4.56 14.67
C ALA A 324 1.58 -3.83 15.99
N ARG A 325 2.09 -2.60 16.16
CA ARG A 325 1.85 -1.78 17.34
C ARG A 325 0.36 -1.45 17.50
N HIS A 326 -0.36 -1.26 16.41
CA HIS A 326 -1.77 -0.86 16.44
C HIS A 326 -2.74 -1.91 15.89
N GLU A 327 -2.32 -3.18 15.78
CA GLU A 327 -3.08 -4.25 15.13
C GLU A 327 -4.51 -4.33 15.68
N ASP A 328 -4.70 -4.44 17.00
CA ASP A 328 -6.03 -4.48 17.60
C ASP A 328 -6.90 -3.26 17.24
N VAL A 329 -6.34 -2.05 17.26
CA VAL A 329 -7.06 -0.81 16.91
C VAL A 329 -7.44 -0.80 15.43
N LEU A 330 -6.52 -1.21 14.55
CA LEU A 330 -6.73 -1.28 13.11
C LEU A 330 -7.87 -2.24 12.75
N TYR A 331 -7.92 -3.44 13.32
CA TYR A 331 -9.04 -4.37 13.09
C TYR A 331 -10.38 -3.86 13.63
N ARG A 332 -10.36 -3.04 14.68
CA ARG A 332 -11.58 -2.44 15.22
C ARG A 332 -12.09 -1.32 14.33
N LEU A 333 -11.19 -0.53 13.75
CA LEU A 333 -11.51 0.46 12.73
C LEU A 333 -11.94 -0.17 11.41
N ALA A 334 -11.41 -1.34 11.10
CA ALA A 334 -11.73 -2.06 9.87
C ALA A 334 -13.15 -2.57 9.78
N GLN A 335 -13.83 -2.71 10.92
CA GLN A 335 -15.21 -3.15 10.98
C GLN A 335 -16.12 -2.21 10.18
N ASN A 336 -16.90 -2.76 9.24
CA ASN A 336 -17.96 -1.98 8.59
C ASN A 336 -19.04 -1.64 9.63
N PRO A 337 -19.33 -0.35 9.90
CA PRO A 337 -20.32 0.05 10.90
C PRO A 337 -21.75 -0.43 10.59
N ALA A 338 -22.08 -0.61 9.31
CA ALA A 338 -23.37 -1.10 8.84
C ALA A 338 -23.48 -2.64 8.82
N ALA A 339 -22.39 -3.37 9.10
CA ALA A 339 -22.41 -4.83 9.09
C ALA A 339 -23.43 -5.41 10.08
N GLU A 340 -24.12 -6.47 9.65
CA GLU A 340 -25.08 -7.18 10.48
C GLU A 340 -24.41 -7.67 11.78
N GLY A 341 -25.07 -7.44 12.92
CA GLY A 341 -24.52 -7.78 14.24
C GLY A 341 -23.33 -6.91 14.69
N GLN A 342 -22.88 -5.96 13.86
CA GLN A 342 -21.77 -5.02 14.08
C GLN A 342 -20.49 -5.77 14.46
N ARG A 343 -20.06 -6.65 13.57
CA ARG A 343 -18.88 -7.49 13.72
C ARG A 343 -18.01 -7.36 12.47
N HIS A 344 -16.71 -7.48 12.67
CA HIS A 344 -15.74 -7.60 11.59
C HIS A 344 -15.99 -8.89 10.80
N ARG A 345 -15.59 -8.94 9.52
CA ARG A 345 -15.68 -10.12 8.64
C ARG A 345 -14.86 -11.35 9.07
N GLY A 346 -14.21 -11.27 10.23
CA GLY A 346 -13.19 -12.23 10.69
C GLY A 346 -11.85 -12.03 9.98
N THR A 347 -10.89 -12.92 10.24
CA THR A 347 -9.48 -12.78 9.80
C THR A 347 -9.06 -13.78 8.72
N ARG A 348 -10.00 -14.60 8.24
CA ARG A 348 -9.69 -15.72 7.32
C ARG A 348 -8.93 -15.28 6.06
N TRP A 349 -9.25 -14.10 5.54
CA TRP A 349 -8.67 -13.53 4.31
C TRP A 349 -7.86 -12.27 4.55
N CYS A 350 -7.59 -11.99 5.83
CA CYS A 350 -6.80 -10.88 6.32
C CYS A 350 -6.24 -11.26 7.70
N THR A 351 -5.44 -12.31 7.76
CA THR A 351 -4.80 -12.78 9.00
C THR A 351 -3.76 -11.75 9.44
N PRO A 352 -3.65 -11.41 10.73
CA PRO A 352 -2.63 -10.48 11.18
C PRO A 352 -1.24 -10.89 10.71
N ASN A 353 -0.45 -9.92 10.23
CA ASN A 353 0.91 -10.19 9.81
C ASN A 353 1.76 -10.69 10.98
N GLN A 354 2.74 -11.54 10.67
CA GLN A 354 3.80 -11.89 11.62
C GLN A 354 4.97 -10.94 11.39
N VAL A 355 5.17 -10.01 12.33
CA VAL A 355 6.22 -9.00 12.26
C VAL A 355 7.31 -9.39 13.28
N PRO A 356 8.54 -9.71 12.83
CA PRO A 356 9.66 -9.98 13.73
C PRO A 356 9.95 -8.77 14.63
N SER A 357 10.41 -8.99 15.86
CA SER A 357 10.78 -7.90 16.78
C SER A 357 11.91 -7.05 16.21
N ASP A 358 12.86 -7.68 15.53
CA ASP A 358 14.06 -7.05 14.98
C ASP A 358 13.83 -6.53 13.55
N GLY A 359 12.58 -6.62 13.08
CA GLY A 359 12.22 -6.32 11.69
C GLY A 359 12.61 -7.44 10.72
N TYR A 360 12.24 -7.23 9.46
CA TYR A 360 12.66 -8.06 8.34
C TYR A 360 14.08 -7.67 7.91
N GLN A 361 14.86 -8.66 7.48
CA GLN A 361 16.25 -8.47 7.04
C GLN A 361 16.36 -7.96 5.60
N SER A 362 15.33 -8.15 4.78
CA SER A 362 15.28 -7.70 3.38
C SER A 362 13.85 -7.46 2.93
N VAL A 363 13.63 -6.66 1.89
CA VAL A 363 12.32 -6.46 1.27
C VAL A 363 11.69 -7.79 0.82
N ASN A 364 12.50 -8.74 0.34
CA ASN A 364 12.04 -10.09 -0.02
C ASN A 364 11.45 -10.84 1.18
N SER A 365 12.00 -10.64 2.38
CA SER A 365 11.50 -11.24 3.63
C SER A 365 10.20 -10.60 4.12
N VAL A 366 9.89 -9.39 3.67
CA VAL A 366 8.64 -8.68 3.99
C VAL A 366 7.45 -9.29 3.23
N ARG A 367 7.70 -10.10 2.19
CA ARG A 367 6.64 -10.74 1.38
C ARG A 367 5.64 -11.44 2.29
N ALA A 368 4.42 -10.91 2.28
CA ALA A 368 3.30 -11.54 2.93
C ALA A 368 2.47 -12.28 1.87
N TRP A 369 1.98 -13.46 2.23
CA TRP A 369 0.97 -14.18 1.46
C TRP A 369 -0.33 -13.37 1.33
N HIS A 370 -1.06 -13.55 0.23
CA HIS A 370 -2.38 -12.97 -0.06
C HIS A 370 -3.45 -13.13 1.05
N GLY A 371 -3.21 -13.98 2.06
CA GLY A 371 -4.11 -14.13 3.20
C GLY A 371 -3.87 -13.14 4.34
N HIS A 372 -2.86 -12.27 4.28
CA HIS A 372 -2.50 -11.37 5.38
C HIS A 372 -3.22 -10.02 5.34
N ALA A 373 -3.23 -9.32 6.47
CA ALA A 373 -3.84 -8.00 6.63
C ALA A 373 -3.18 -6.91 5.79
N VAL A 374 -1.85 -6.96 5.65
CA VAL A 374 -1.07 -6.11 4.76
C VAL A 374 -0.25 -7.02 3.86
N ASN A 375 -0.45 -6.91 2.55
CA ASN A 375 0.26 -7.66 1.53
C ASN A 375 1.25 -6.74 0.81
N LEU A 376 2.53 -7.07 0.90
CA LEU A 376 3.64 -6.28 0.34
C LEU A 376 4.31 -6.98 -0.85
N GLU A 377 3.64 -7.95 -1.48
CA GLU A 377 4.13 -8.56 -2.73
C GLU A 377 4.33 -7.51 -3.84
N GLY A 378 3.46 -6.50 -3.90
CA GLY A 378 3.59 -5.39 -4.85
C GLY A 378 4.81 -4.51 -4.59
N ALA A 379 5.31 -4.44 -3.35
CA ALA A 379 6.43 -3.57 -2.96
C ALA A 379 7.79 -4.16 -3.37
N ILE A 380 7.90 -5.49 -3.49
CA ILE A 380 9.16 -6.19 -3.80
C ILE A 380 9.75 -5.78 -5.15
N ARG A 381 8.91 -5.34 -6.09
CA ARG A 381 9.37 -4.95 -7.43
C ARG A 381 10.14 -3.62 -7.43
N GLY A 382 9.99 -2.81 -6.39
CA GLY A 382 10.53 -1.45 -6.37
C GLY A 382 9.93 -0.56 -7.47
N GLY A 383 10.54 0.62 -7.62
CA GLY A 383 10.23 1.59 -8.67
C GLY A 383 8.79 2.11 -8.63
N GLN A 384 8.35 2.66 -9.76
CA GLN A 384 7.04 3.34 -9.87
C GLN A 384 5.83 2.42 -9.69
N SER A 385 6.03 1.10 -9.79
CA SER A 385 4.97 0.09 -9.65
C SER A 385 4.79 -0.44 -8.22
N ALA A 386 5.72 -0.10 -7.32
CA ALA A 386 5.71 -0.58 -5.95
C ALA A 386 4.43 -0.15 -5.24
N HIS A 387 3.77 -1.08 -4.57
CA HIS A 387 2.59 -0.79 -3.77
C HIS A 387 2.37 -1.84 -2.67
N GLY A 388 1.66 -1.43 -1.62
CA GLY A 388 1.15 -2.32 -0.59
C GLY A 388 -0.37 -2.40 -0.64
N GLU A 389 -0.88 -3.59 -0.36
CA GLU A 389 -2.31 -3.89 -0.33
C GLU A 389 -2.78 -4.10 1.12
N PHE A 390 -3.68 -3.26 1.59
CA PHE A 390 -4.29 -3.32 2.91
C PHE A 390 -5.62 -4.08 2.80
N ARG A 391 -5.61 -5.33 3.27
CA ARG A 391 -6.72 -6.29 3.17
C ARG A 391 -7.56 -6.37 4.44
N LEU A 392 -7.11 -5.79 5.56
CA LEU A 392 -7.83 -5.89 6.83
C LEU A 392 -9.25 -5.32 6.79
N TRP A 393 -9.50 -4.33 5.94
CA TRP A 393 -10.75 -3.59 5.88
C TRP A 393 -11.95 -4.47 5.50
N ASP A 394 -13.06 -4.33 6.22
CA ASP A 394 -14.34 -4.89 5.78
C ASP A 394 -14.85 -4.17 4.54
N GLY A 395 -15.52 -4.91 3.67
CA GLY A 395 -16.25 -4.34 2.55
C GLY A 395 -17.33 -3.37 3.02
N SER A 396 -17.49 -2.27 2.29
CA SER A 396 -18.47 -1.22 2.54
C SER A 396 -18.95 -0.66 1.22
N LEU A 397 -20.18 -0.16 1.19
CA LEU A 397 -20.68 0.67 0.09
C LEU A 397 -20.95 2.12 0.58
N ASN A 398 -20.55 2.47 1.80
CA ASN A 398 -20.56 3.86 2.26
C ASN A 398 -19.24 4.53 1.85
N PRO A 399 -19.27 5.52 0.92
CA PRO A 399 -18.04 6.12 0.41
C PRO A 399 -17.22 6.85 1.50
N ALA A 400 -17.85 7.33 2.57
CA ALA A 400 -17.13 7.94 3.69
C ALA A 400 -16.32 6.92 4.51
N VAL A 401 -16.84 5.69 4.65
CA VAL A 401 -16.09 4.59 5.29
C VAL A 401 -14.89 4.22 4.44
N ILE A 402 -15.09 4.04 3.12
CA ILE A 402 -14.02 3.68 2.19
C ILE A 402 -12.95 4.79 2.14
N GLN A 403 -13.34 6.06 2.07
CA GLN A 403 -12.40 7.19 2.12
C GLN A 403 -11.58 7.20 3.41
N THR A 404 -12.19 6.87 4.55
CA THR A 404 -11.47 6.78 5.82
C THR A 404 -10.46 5.62 5.81
N GLN A 405 -10.82 4.46 5.24
CA GLN A 405 -9.92 3.32 5.07
C GLN A 405 -8.74 3.68 4.13
N ILE A 406 -9.01 4.37 3.02
CA ILE A 406 -7.99 4.91 2.11
C ILE A 406 -7.01 5.81 2.87
N LYS A 407 -7.53 6.77 3.64
CA LYS A 407 -6.70 7.70 4.40
C LYS A 407 -5.89 7.01 5.48
N LEU A 408 -6.42 5.96 6.13
CA LEU A 408 -5.67 5.20 7.13
C LEU A 408 -4.49 4.48 6.47
N SER A 409 -4.73 3.83 5.33
CA SER A 409 -3.68 3.17 4.55
C SER A 409 -2.62 4.16 4.03
N LEU A 410 -3.04 5.30 3.47
CA LEU A 410 -2.14 6.37 3.03
C LEU A 410 -1.33 6.93 4.21
N GLY A 411 -1.98 7.21 5.33
CA GLY A 411 -1.34 7.72 6.54
C GLY A 411 -0.30 6.76 7.10
N MET A 412 -0.57 5.45 7.07
CA MET A 412 0.40 4.42 7.47
C MET A 412 1.63 4.40 6.57
N ALA A 413 1.45 4.44 5.25
CA ALA A 413 2.57 4.50 4.31
C ALA A 413 3.39 5.79 4.45
N ALA A 414 2.72 6.93 4.59
CA ALA A 414 3.39 8.22 4.76
C ALA A 414 4.15 8.32 6.10
N ALA A 415 3.56 7.84 7.20
CA ALA A 415 4.23 7.82 8.50
C ALA A 415 5.51 6.99 8.48
N ALA A 416 5.52 5.87 7.75
CA ALA A 416 6.68 5.01 7.61
C ALA A 416 7.87 5.68 6.89
N VAL A 417 7.63 6.70 6.06
CA VAL A 417 8.69 7.46 5.39
C VAL A 417 9.09 8.71 6.18
N ARG A 418 8.09 9.39 6.75
CA ARG A 418 8.26 10.63 7.52
C ARG A 418 9.03 10.42 8.82
N GLN A 419 8.91 9.26 9.45
CA GLN A 419 9.53 8.97 10.74
C GLN A 419 10.85 8.23 10.56
N ASP A 420 11.88 8.63 11.31
CA ASP A 420 13.17 7.94 11.29
C ASP A 420 13.10 6.60 12.06
N THR A 421 12.27 6.56 13.11
CA THR A 421 12.10 5.40 13.99
C THR A 421 10.69 4.85 13.93
N ALA A 422 10.55 3.52 14.00
CA ALA A 422 9.26 2.86 14.16
C ALA A 422 8.59 3.27 15.49
N PRO A 423 7.23 3.21 15.57
CA PRO A 423 6.53 3.45 16.82
C PRO A 423 7.04 2.54 17.95
N SER A 424 7.40 3.13 19.08
CA SER A 424 7.86 2.39 20.25
C SER A 424 6.72 1.62 20.92
N GLY A 425 7.03 0.44 21.46
CA GLY A 425 6.12 -0.33 22.31
C GLY A 425 5.82 -1.73 21.77
N PRO A 426 5.22 -2.59 22.60
CA PRO A 426 4.92 -3.96 22.19
C PRO A 426 3.79 -4.00 21.16
N ARG A 427 3.78 -5.07 20.36
CA ARG A 427 2.65 -5.45 19.49
C ARG A 427 1.35 -5.49 20.29
N MET A 428 0.27 -4.96 19.71
CA MET A 428 -1.08 -5.08 20.24
C MET A 428 -1.86 -6.16 19.50
N SER A 429 -1.64 -7.41 19.90
CA SER A 429 -2.33 -8.56 19.30
C SER A 429 -3.85 -8.36 19.28
N LEU A 430 -4.50 -8.83 18.21
CA LEU A 430 -5.95 -8.76 18.09
C LEU A 430 -6.66 -9.32 19.33
N GLY A 431 -7.46 -8.48 19.99
CA GLY A 431 -8.15 -8.78 21.23
C GLY A 431 -7.53 -8.14 22.48
N SER A 432 -6.37 -7.48 22.40
CA SER A 432 -5.70 -6.87 23.56
C SER A 432 -6.58 -5.88 24.32
N HIS A 433 -7.48 -5.12 23.67
CA HIS A 433 -8.43 -4.25 24.37
C HIS A 433 -9.32 -5.01 25.38
N ARG A 434 -9.70 -6.27 25.08
CA ARG A 434 -10.51 -7.09 26.00
C ARG A 434 -9.70 -7.56 27.19
N GLU A 435 -8.44 -7.93 26.95
CA GLU A 435 -7.50 -8.34 28.00
C GLU A 435 -7.21 -7.17 28.93
N GLN A 436 -6.90 -6.00 28.39
CA GLN A 436 -6.70 -4.77 29.16
C GLN A 436 -7.90 -4.45 30.04
N ARG A 437 -9.12 -4.52 29.50
CA ARG A 437 -10.36 -4.31 30.29
C ARG A 437 -10.53 -5.35 31.38
N SER A 438 -10.27 -6.63 31.07
CA SER A 438 -10.34 -7.71 32.06
C SER A 438 -9.34 -7.50 33.19
N GLN A 439 -8.10 -7.11 32.88
CA GLN A 439 -7.05 -6.84 33.87
C GLN A 439 -7.38 -5.61 34.74
N ALA A 440 -8.03 -4.60 34.17
CA ALA A 440 -8.53 -3.44 34.90
C ALA A 440 -9.82 -3.72 35.72
N GLY A 441 -10.30 -4.97 35.78
CA GLY A 441 -11.54 -5.32 36.48
C GLY A 441 -12.80 -4.73 35.84
N LEU A 442 -12.72 -4.31 34.57
CA LEU A 442 -13.81 -3.72 33.83
C LEU A 442 -14.61 -4.83 33.13
N GLY A 443 -15.88 -4.96 33.50
CA GLY A 443 -16.78 -5.87 32.78
C GLY A 443 -16.93 -5.45 31.32
N GLN A 444 -17.00 -6.43 30.40
CA GLN A 444 -17.13 -6.21 28.95
C GLN A 444 -18.31 -5.28 28.60
N ARG A 445 -19.41 -5.35 29.35
CA ARG A 445 -20.60 -4.50 29.16
C ARG A 445 -20.57 -3.14 29.87
N ARG A 446 -19.55 -2.84 30.68
CA ARG A 446 -19.45 -1.57 31.40
C ARG A 446 -19.04 -0.46 30.43
N ARG A 447 -19.84 0.60 30.35
CA ARG A 447 -19.47 1.82 29.62
C ARG A 447 -18.22 2.43 30.27
N LEU A 448 -17.21 2.70 29.45
CA LEU A 448 -15.98 3.37 29.89
C LEU A 448 -16.25 4.86 30.14
N SER A 449 -15.62 5.42 31.17
CA SER A 449 -15.68 6.84 31.52
C SER A 449 -14.43 7.26 32.30
N GLY A 450 -14.14 8.57 32.36
CA GLY A 450 -12.98 9.09 33.10
C GLY A 450 -11.66 8.46 32.66
N ASP A 451 -10.86 8.04 33.64
CA ASP A 451 -9.53 7.45 33.40
C ASP A 451 -9.58 6.11 32.65
N ASP A 452 -10.63 5.31 32.86
CA ASP A 452 -10.83 4.04 32.12
C ASP A 452 -10.98 4.32 30.62
N TRP A 453 -11.71 5.38 30.27
CA TRP A 453 -11.90 5.81 28.87
C TRP A 453 -10.62 6.40 28.28
N ARG A 454 -9.94 7.28 29.03
CA ARG A 454 -8.67 7.88 28.62
C ARG A 454 -7.59 6.83 28.36
N THR A 455 -7.53 5.80 29.20
CA THR A 455 -6.58 4.69 29.10
C THR A 455 -6.92 3.78 27.93
N ASN A 456 -8.18 3.35 27.80
CA ASN A 456 -8.57 2.40 26.74
C ASN A 456 -8.57 3.01 25.32
N THR A 457 -8.54 4.33 25.21
CA THR A 457 -8.41 5.05 23.93
C THR A 457 -6.99 5.50 23.64
N ALA A 458 -6.03 5.30 24.55
CA ALA A 458 -4.66 5.76 24.39
C ALA A 458 -4.02 5.23 23.10
N ASP A 459 -4.17 3.93 22.81
CA ASP A 459 -3.56 3.33 21.62
C ASP A 459 -4.19 3.84 20.30
N PHE A 460 -5.48 4.17 20.30
CA PHE A 460 -6.11 4.84 19.15
C PHE A 460 -5.56 6.24 18.96
N ARG A 461 -5.46 7.03 20.04
CA ARG A 461 -4.94 8.40 19.99
C ARG A 461 -3.47 8.43 19.52
N GLN A 462 -2.63 7.54 20.05
CA GLN A 462 -1.25 7.37 19.59
C GLN A 462 -1.15 7.00 18.12
N MET A 463 -2.01 6.09 17.65
CA MET A 463 -2.05 5.73 16.23
C MET A 463 -2.40 6.96 15.38
N ILE A 464 -3.47 7.67 15.72
CA ILE A 464 -3.92 8.84 14.96
C ILE A 464 -2.85 9.94 14.91
N ASP A 465 -2.17 10.23 16.02
CA ASP A 465 -1.06 11.18 16.08
C ASP A 465 0.16 10.72 15.25
N THR A 466 0.36 9.40 15.14
CA THR A 466 1.42 8.82 14.30
C THR A 466 1.10 9.02 12.82
N LEU A 467 -0.16 8.80 12.43
CA LEU A 467 -0.58 8.79 11.03
C LEU A 467 -0.78 10.21 10.48
N TYR A 468 -1.44 11.07 11.24
CA TYR A 468 -1.94 12.36 10.76
C TYR A 468 -1.36 13.55 11.51
N GLN A 469 -1.25 14.66 10.77
CA GLN A 469 -0.94 15.97 11.31
C GLN A 469 -2.13 16.93 11.18
N ARG A 470 -3.11 16.60 10.32
CA ARG A 470 -4.24 17.46 9.98
C ARG A 470 -5.48 17.11 10.82
N PRO A 471 -6.11 18.09 11.51
CA PRO A 471 -7.27 17.84 12.37
C PRO A 471 -8.45 17.15 11.67
N GLU A 472 -8.73 17.47 10.41
CA GLU A 472 -9.87 16.89 9.68
C GLU A 472 -9.70 15.39 9.42
N ASP A 473 -8.47 14.92 9.22
CA ASP A 473 -8.16 13.51 9.04
C ASP A 473 -8.34 12.75 10.36
N MET A 474 -7.85 13.35 11.45
CA MET A 474 -8.03 12.84 12.81
C MET A 474 -9.51 12.76 13.19
N ALA A 475 -10.30 13.80 12.88
CA ALA A 475 -11.72 13.87 13.16
C ALA A 475 -12.53 12.84 12.34
N GLN A 476 -12.18 12.62 11.06
CA GLN A 476 -12.85 11.62 10.23
C GLN A 476 -12.56 10.19 10.72
N ALA A 477 -11.31 9.87 11.05
CA ALA A 477 -10.96 8.58 11.64
C ALA A 477 -11.62 8.36 13.01
N THR A 478 -11.73 9.42 13.81
CA THR A 478 -12.46 9.40 15.10
C THR A 478 -13.95 9.17 14.91
N ALA A 479 -14.55 9.73 13.86
CA ALA A 479 -15.95 9.48 13.53
C ALA A 479 -16.20 8.01 13.16
N LEU A 480 -15.30 7.38 12.38
CA LEU A 480 -15.37 5.95 12.10
C LEU A 480 -15.22 5.12 13.39
N TYR A 481 -14.21 5.44 14.20
CA TYR A 481 -13.98 4.80 15.49
C TYR A 481 -15.19 4.88 16.44
N GLN A 482 -15.89 6.01 16.45
CA GLN A 482 -17.10 6.22 17.25
C GLN A 482 -18.26 5.31 16.80
N GLN A 483 -18.32 5.03 15.49
CA GLN A 483 -19.34 4.18 14.86
C GLN A 483 -19.05 2.69 15.04
N THR A 484 -17.78 2.27 15.12
CA THR A 484 -17.45 0.86 15.37
C THR A 484 -17.74 0.48 16.82
N ARG A 485 -18.41 -0.65 17.03
CA ARG A 485 -18.98 -1.00 18.35
C ARG A 485 -18.03 -1.76 19.27
N TRP A 486 -16.78 -1.93 18.85
CA TRP A 486 -15.76 -2.64 19.64
C TRP A 486 -15.39 -1.91 20.92
N GLN A 487 -15.59 -0.59 20.99
CA GLN A 487 -15.42 0.19 22.22
C GLN A 487 -16.54 -0.03 23.27
N ARG A 488 -17.67 -0.63 22.88
CA ARG A 488 -18.89 -0.70 23.71
C ARG A 488 -19.24 -2.09 24.22
N ARG A 489 -18.55 -3.14 23.74
CA ARG A 489 -18.90 -4.55 24.01
C ARG A 489 -17.93 -5.28 24.89
#